data_AF-A0A2V7ARW9-F1
#
_entry.id   AF-A0A2V7ARW9-F1
#
_cell.length_a   1.000
_cell.length_b   1.000
_cell.length_c   1.000
_cell.angle_alpha   90.00
_cell.angle_beta   90.00
_cell.angle_gamma   90.00
#
_symmetry.space_group_name_H-M   'P 1'
#
loop_
_entity.id
_entity.type
_entity.pdbx_description
1 polymer ?
#
loop_
_entity_poly.entity_id
_entity_poly.type
_entity_poly.pdbx_seq_one_letter_code
_entity_poly.pdbx_strand_id
1 'polypeptide(L)'
;MSVMRRGLFATLLLGGCATAGSHEHAAHMDVYWSAARECERRNLTVHVERVFPTGDVAIFTDQDTRIEVSRFVTCYHETIQRNVEAFRRAGRPLPEPLNLHPEVDLD
;
A
#
# COMPACT_ATOMS: atom_id res chain seq x y z
N MET A 1 63.59 -10.24 -21.97
CA MET A 1 63.37 -9.25 -20.89
C MET A 1 61.91 -8.80 -20.93
N SER A 2 61.22 -8.94 -19.78
CA SER A 2 60.02 -8.18 -19.32
C SER A 2 58.71 -8.28 -20.14
N VAL A 3 57.72 -9.12 -19.78
CA VAL A 3 56.65 -8.98 -18.74
C VAL A 3 55.38 -8.26 -19.24
N MET A 4 54.34 -9.07 -19.53
CA MET A 4 52.96 -9.02 -18.98
C MET A 4 52.12 -7.71 -19.02
N ARG A 5 50.92 -7.76 -19.63
CA ARG A 5 49.67 -7.38 -18.91
C ARG A 5 48.39 -7.87 -19.60
N ARG A 6 47.67 -8.72 -18.86
CA ARG A 6 46.24 -9.03 -18.96
C ARG A 6 45.39 -7.79 -18.60
N GLY A 7 44.16 -7.73 -19.10
CA GLY A 7 43.06 -6.93 -18.55
C GLY A 7 42.34 -6.12 -19.63
N LEU A 8 41.03 -6.01 -19.69
CA LEU A 8 40.03 -6.18 -18.63
C LEU A 8 38.68 -6.51 -19.29
N PHE A 9 38.01 -7.57 -18.83
CA PHE A 9 36.55 -7.64 -18.85
C PHE A 9 36.03 -6.45 -18.03
N ALA A 10 35.24 -5.55 -18.61
CA ALA A 10 34.56 -4.48 -17.88
C ALA A 10 33.04 -4.62 -18.10
N THR A 11 32.47 -5.55 -17.34
CA THR A 11 31.15 -5.53 -16.71
C THR A 11 30.21 -4.35 -17.06
N LEU A 12 29.24 -4.63 -17.93
CA LEU A 12 27.95 -3.93 -17.99
C LEU A 12 27.04 -4.48 -16.88
N LEU A 13 27.19 -3.99 -15.65
CA LEU A 13 26.32 -4.33 -14.50
C LEU A 13 26.08 -3.10 -13.62
N LEU A 14 25.54 -2.01 -14.18
CA LEU A 14 25.20 -0.79 -13.43
C LEU A 14 23.80 -0.26 -13.78
N GLY A 15 22.77 -1.12 -13.71
CA GLY A 15 21.39 -0.73 -14.00
C GLY A 15 20.31 -1.38 -13.12
N GLY A 16 20.64 -1.83 -11.91
CA GLY A 16 19.79 -2.79 -11.16
C GLY A 16 19.17 -2.32 -9.85
N CYS A 17 19.15 -1.03 -9.49
CA CYS A 17 18.72 -0.61 -8.13
C CYS A 17 17.52 0.36 -8.07
N ALA A 18 16.84 0.67 -9.17
CA ALA A 18 15.69 1.59 -9.14
C ALA A 18 14.31 0.89 -9.05
N THR A 19 14.24 -0.41 -9.35
CA THR A 19 12.96 -1.11 -9.49
C THR A 19 12.42 -1.63 -8.16
N ALA A 20 13.28 -2.09 -7.24
CA ALA A 20 12.85 -2.70 -5.97
C ALA A 20 11.99 -1.76 -5.10
N GLY A 21 12.42 -0.51 -4.90
CA GLY A 21 11.67 0.46 -4.09
C GLY A 21 10.30 0.85 -4.67
N SER A 22 10.15 0.84 -6.00
CA SER A 22 8.85 1.12 -6.64
C SER A 22 7.83 0.00 -6.42
N HIS A 23 8.28 -1.25 -6.35
CA HIS A 23 7.40 -2.40 -6.12
C HIS A 23 6.90 -2.47 -4.68
N GLU A 24 7.76 -2.16 -3.72
CA GLU A 24 7.39 -2.11 -2.30
C GLU A 24 6.42 -0.95 -2.02
N HIS A 25 6.64 0.21 -2.62
CA HIS A 25 5.73 1.34 -2.50
C HIS A 25 4.35 1.07 -3.15
N ALA A 26 4.33 0.41 -4.32
CA ALA A 26 3.08 0.01 -4.95
C ALA A 26 2.32 -1.02 -4.09
N ALA A 27 3.03 -1.99 -3.50
CA ALA A 27 2.47 -2.97 -2.59
C ALA A 27 1.88 -2.31 -1.32
N HIS A 28 2.58 -1.32 -0.76
CA HIS A 28 2.11 -0.53 0.37
C HIS A 28 0.77 0.16 0.07
N MET A 29 0.71 0.88 -1.06
CA MET A 29 -0.51 1.57 -1.45
C MET A 29 -1.66 0.61 -1.78
N ASP A 30 -1.36 -0.57 -2.32
CA ASP A 30 -2.36 -1.59 -2.67
C ASP A 30 -3.10 -2.13 -1.44
N VAL A 31 -2.42 -2.30 -0.30
CA VAL A 31 -3.05 -2.73 0.97
C VAL A 31 -4.20 -1.81 1.35
N TYR A 32 -3.99 -0.50 1.27
CA TYR A 32 -4.96 0.52 1.65
C TYR A 32 -6.03 0.73 0.58
N TRP A 33 -5.64 0.89 -0.68
CA TRP A 33 -6.59 1.11 -1.78
C TRP A 33 -7.56 -0.04 -1.98
N SER A 34 -7.09 -1.29 -1.86
CA SER A 34 -7.96 -2.46 -1.98
C SER A 34 -8.96 -2.54 -0.82
N ALA A 35 -8.52 -2.24 0.41
CA ALA A 35 -9.40 -2.18 1.58
C ALA A 35 -10.47 -1.07 1.44
N ALA A 36 -10.06 0.14 1.04
CA ALA A 36 -10.96 1.28 0.87
C ALA A 36 -12.05 0.97 -0.17
N ARG A 37 -11.67 0.47 -1.35
CA ARG A 37 -12.63 0.09 -2.42
C ARG A 37 -13.54 -1.08 -2.05
N GLU A 38 -13.03 -2.03 -1.26
CA GLU A 38 -13.88 -3.11 -0.77
C GLU A 38 -14.95 -2.59 0.18
N CYS A 39 -14.57 -1.70 1.10
CA CYS A 39 -15.46 -1.18 2.12
C CYS A 39 -16.43 -0.12 1.60
N GLU A 40 -16.03 0.68 0.61
CA GLU A 40 -16.91 1.58 -0.14
C GLU A 40 -18.04 0.80 -0.82
N ARG A 41 -17.73 -0.29 -1.55
CA ARG A 41 -18.74 -1.14 -2.19
C ARG A 41 -19.76 -1.76 -1.22
N ARG A 42 -19.40 -1.89 0.06
CA ARG A 42 -20.27 -2.45 1.12
C ARG A 42 -21.10 -1.37 1.83
N ASN A 43 -20.72 -0.10 1.72
CA ASN A 43 -21.38 1.04 2.37
C ASN A 43 -21.71 2.09 1.31
N LEU A 44 -22.81 1.87 0.57
CA LEU A 44 -23.14 2.60 -0.68
C LEU A 44 -23.36 4.11 -0.52
N THR A 45 -23.42 4.61 0.71
CA THR A 45 -23.57 6.03 1.02
C THR A 45 -22.25 6.71 1.38
N VAL A 46 -21.17 5.94 1.55
CA VAL A 46 -19.82 6.39 1.84
C VAL A 46 -19.01 6.28 0.56
N HIS A 47 -18.28 7.32 0.21
CA HIS A 47 -17.44 7.38 -0.99
C HIS A 47 -16.02 7.76 -0.61
N VAL A 48 -15.05 7.08 -1.22
CA VAL A 48 -13.64 7.30 -0.95
C VAL A 48 -13.11 8.39 -1.88
N GLU A 49 -12.66 9.50 -1.30
CA GLU A 49 -12.03 10.57 -2.09
C GLU A 49 -10.55 10.31 -2.34
N ARG A 50 -9.85 9.92 -1.27
CA ARG A 50 -8.40 9.80 -1.28
C ARG A 50 -7.93 8.83 -0.22
N VAL A 51 -6.93 8.04 -0.58
CA VAL A 51 -6.12 7.26 0.35
C VAL A 51 -4.72 7.86 0.39
N PHE A 52 -4.25 8.23 1.58
CA PHE A 52 -2.93 8.81 1.80
C PHE A 52 -1.85 7.73 1.93
N PRO A 53 -0.56 8.07 1.73
CA PRO A 53 0.54 7.13 1.92
C PRO A 53 0.65 6.56 3.35
N THR A 54 0.07 7.22 4.35
CA THR A 54 0.00 6.73 5.74
C THR A 54 -1.09 5.67 5.93
N GLY A 55 -1.94 5.46 4.93
CA GLY A 55 -3.14 4.64 5.02
C GLY A 55 -4.38 5.41 5.46
N ASP A 56 -4.22 6.66 5.92
CA ASP A 56 -5.37 7.52 6.25
C ASP A 56 -6.25 7.70 5.01
N VAL A 57 -7.55 7.86 5.24
CA VAL A 57 -8.52 7.90 4.15
C VAL A 57 -9.50 9.05 4.36
N ALA A 58 -9.62 9.88 3.33
CA ALA A 58 -10.65 10.90 3.23
C ALA A 58 -11.88 10.31 2.55
N ILE A 59 -13.04 10.47 3.18
CA ILE A 59 -14.32 10.01 2.69
C ILE A 59 -15.35 11.15 2.73
N PHE A 60 -16.33 11.10 1.84
CA PHE A 60 -17.56 11.87 1.96
C PHE A 60 -18.75 10.93 2.07
N THR A 61 -19.87 11.45 2.57
CA THR A 61 -21.11 10.68 2.67
C THR A 61 -22.26 11.38 1.98
N ASP A 62 -23.07 10.64 1.22
CA ASP A 62 -24.27 11.18 0.57
C ASP A 62 -25.34 11.60 1.58
N GLN A 63 -25.29 11.01 2.78
CA GLN A 63 -26.23 11.22 3.88
C GLN A 63 -25.44 11.20 5.19
N ASP A 64 -25.71 12.16 6.08
CA ASP A 64 -25.05 12.25 7.38
C ASP A 64 -25.48 11.08 8.30
N THR A 65 -24.82 9.95 8.13
CA THR A 65 -25.15 8.68 8.78
C THR A 65 -23.93 8.12 9.49
N ARG A 66 -23.77 8.53 10.76
CA ARG A 66 -22.71 8.03 11.67
C ARG A 66 -22.56 6.51 11.68
N ILE A 67 -23.65 5.78 11.45
CA ILE A 67 -23.66 4.31 11.39
C ILE A 67 -22.90 3.80 10.17
N GLU A 68 -23.08 4.41 9.00
CA GLU A 68 -22.42 3.99 7.76
C GLU A 68 -20.92 4.30 7.81
N VAL A 69 -20.56 5.48 8.34
CA VAL A 69 -19.16 5.81 8.63
C VAL A 69 -18.53 4.78 9.58
N SER A 70 -19.21 4.45 10.68
CA SER A 70 -18.69 3.46 11.63
C SER A 70 -18.52 2.07 11.00
N ARG A 71 -19.45 1.65 10.12
CA ARG A 71 -19.35 0.39 9.37
C ARG A 71 -18.18 0.41 8.39
N PHE A 72 -17.97 1.53 7.69
CA PHE A 72 -16.83 1.72 6.80
C PHE A 72 -15.51 1.61 7.57
N VAL A 73 -15.35 2.35 8.68
CA VAL A 73 -14.14 2.36 9.52
C VAL A 73 -13.78 0.95 9.97
N THR A 74 -14.73 0.22 10.54
CA THR A 74 -14.51 -1.17 11.00
C THR A 74 -14.10 -2.07 9.84
N CYS A 75 -14.83 -2.01 8.72
CA CYS A 75 -14.48 -2.77 7.52
C CYS A 75 -13.06 -2.46 7.04
N TYR A 76 -12.68 -1.19 7.03
CA TYR A 76 -11.42 -0.72 6.50
C TYR A 76 -10.24 -1.27 7.30
N HIS A 77 -10.28 -1.12 8.63
CA HIS A 77 -9.23 -1.64 9.52
C HIS A 77 -9.11 -3.16 9.46
N GLU A 78 -10.23 -3.89 9.49
CA GLU A 78 -10.19 -5.35 9.37
C GLU A 78 -9.63 -5.81 8.02
N THR A 79 -9.97 -5.11 6.93
CA THR A 79 -9.51 -5.48 5.59
C THR A 79 -8.02 -5.18 5.41
N ILE A 80 -7.51 -4.08 5.97
CA ILE A 80 -6.07 -3.80 6.00
C ILE A 80 -5.33 -4.95 6.66
N GLN A 81 -5.78 -5.41 7.84
CA GLN A 81 -5.15 -6.54 8.54
C GLN A 81 -5.16 -7.81 7.67
N ARG A 82 -6.30 -8.14 7.06
CA ARG A 82 -6.41 -9.29 6.14
C ARG A 82 -5.46 -9.18 4.94
N ASN A 83 -5.35 -8.00 4.35
CA ASN A 83 -4.47 -7.74 3.22
C ASN A 83 -3.01 -7.90 3.62
N VAL A 84 -2.59 -7.31 4.73
CA VAL A 84 -1.22 -7.45 5.25
C VAL A 84 -0.89 -8.92 5.50
N GLU A 85 -1.78 -9.68 6.12
CA GLU A 85 -1.60 -11.12 6.32
C GLU A 85 -1.54 -11.91 5.00
N ALA A 86 -2.31 -11.53 3.98
CA ALA A 86 -2.26 -12.15 2.67
C ALA A 86 -0.90 -11.92 1.98
N PHE A 87 -0.38 -10.70 2.03
CA PHE A 87 0.96 -10.37 1.51
C PHE A 87 2.07 -11.13 2.24
N ARG A 88 2.02 -11.17 3.58
CA ARG A 88 2.98 -11.94 4.41
C ARG A 88 2.95 -13.43 4.05
N ARG A 89 1.77 -14.03 3.93
CA ARG A 89 1.62 -15.43 3.51
C ARG A 89 2.12 -15.70 2.10
N ALA A 90 2.03 -14.72 1.21
CA ALA A 90 2.54 -14.80 -0.16
C ALA A 90 4.06 -14.54 -0.26
N GLY A 91 4.76 -14.29 0.85
CA GLY A 91 6.18 -13.95 0.85
C GLY A 91 6.49 -12.62 0.14
N ARG A 92 5.49 -11.75 -0.03
CA ARG A 92 5.67 -10.44 -0.67
C ARG A 92 6.17 -9.45 0.39
N PRO A 93 7.26 -8.70 0.12
CA PRO A 93 7.72 -7.69 1.04
C PRO A 93 6.67 -6.58 1.15
N LEU A 94 6.45 -6.13 2.38
CA LEU A 94 5.71 -4.92 2.70
C LEU A 94 6.65 -4.01 3.49
N PRO A 95 6.67 -2.70 3.20
CA PRO A 95 7.45 -1.78 4.00
C PRO A 95 6.89 -1.72 5.42
N GLU A 96 7.77 -1.69 6.41
CA GLU A 96 7.43 -1.49 7.81
C GLU A 96 7.90 -0.10 8.28
N PRO A 97 7.15 0.59 9.14
CA PRO A 97 5.88 0.18 9.75
C PRO A 97 4.67 0.42 8.84
N LEU A 98 3.68 -0.49 8.92
CA LEU A 98 2.35 -0.32 8.32
C LEU A 98 1.37 0.20 9.38
N ASN A 99 0.60 1.22 9.02
CA ASN A 99 -0.52 1.65 9.84
C ASN A 99 -1.69 0.66 9.67
N LEU A 100 -2.04 -0.04 10.75
CA LEU A 100 -3.15 -1.00 10.75
C LEU A 100 -4.48 -0.37 11.18
N HIS A 101 -4.44 0.83 11.77
CA HIS A 101 -5.61 1.57 12.22
C HIS A 101 -5.49 3.03 11.77
N PRO A 102 -5.44 3.28 10.45
CA PRO A 102 -5.41 4.63 9.92
C PRO A 102 -6.62 5.45 10.30
N GLU A 103 -6.41 6.77 10.35
CA GLU A 103 -7.47 7.74 10.61
C GLU A 103 -8.41 7.82 9.41
N VAL A 104 -9.67 8.15 9.69
CA VAL A 104 -10.71 8.36 8.67
C VAL A 104 -11.18 9.80 8.80
N ASP A 105 -10.84 10.59 7.80
CA ASP A 105 -11.24 11.99 7.70
C ASP A 105 -12.57 12.08 6.97
N LEU A 106 -13.53 12.77 7.59
CA LEU A 106 -14.82 13.10 6.98
C LEU A 106 -14.72 14.52 6.41
N ASP A 107 -14.80 14.64 5.08
CA ASP A 107 -14.87 15.91 4.35
C ASP A 107 -16.34 16.35 4.13
#